data_AF-A0A8H7STP0-F1
#
_entry.id   AF-A0A8H7STP0-F1
#
_cell.length_a   1.000
_cell.length_b   1.000
_cell.length_c   1.000
_cell.angle_alpha   90.00
_cell.angle_beta   90.00
_cell.angle_gamma   90.00
#
_symmetry.space_group_name_H-M   'P 1'
#
loop_
_entity.id
_entity.type
_entity.pdbx_description
1 polymer ?
#
loop_
_entity_poly.entity_id
_entity_poly.type
_entity_poly.pdbx_seq_one_letter_code
_entity_poly.pdbx_strand_id
1 'polypeptide(L)'
;MIAIPSVQQRNNFDNLIAYTASNVNTLVDCSKERLYYQQKLLPTLPIFVKHLFYHCKLTPTILVVALIYLERLKTHLPSKSKGEFDTPYKMFIASVILATKFIEDTNTIAHSIYRLVSPLYRAKEINEMERSFLGVIK
;
A
#
# COMPACT_ATOMS: atom_id res chain seq x y z
N MET A 1 1.39 25.42 -18.10
CA MET A 1 1.61 25.94 -16.73
C MET A 1 0.97 24.95 -15.76
N ILE A 2 1.75 24.05 -15.16
CA ILE A 2 1.20 23.03 -14.25
C ILE A 2 1.07 23.69 -12.88
N ALA A 3 -0.16 23.88 -12.41
CA ALA A 3 -0.43 24.38 -11.07
C ALA A 3 0.18 23.40 -10.05
N ILE A 4 1.22 23.84 -9.35
CA ILE A 4 1.75 23.13 -8.20
C ILE A 4 0.68 23.25 -7.10
N PRO A 5 0.13 22.14 -6.57
CA PRO A 5 -0.83 22.22 -5.48
C PRO A 5 -0.21 22.97 -4.31
N SER A 6 -0.93 23.96 -3.76
CA SER A 6 -0.47 24.77 -2.64
C SER A 6 -0.16 23.89 -1.43
N VAL A 7 0.81 24.31 -0.61
CA VAL A 7 1.28 23.59 0.60
C VAL A 7 0.12 23.21 1.54
N GLN A 8 -0.98 23.97 1.55
CA GLN A 8 -2.17 23.67 2.35
C GLN A 8 -2.92 22.41 1.91
N GLN A 9 -2.94 22.04 0.63
CA GLN A 9 -3.58 20.79 0.18
C GLN A 9 -2.78 19.55 0.59
N ARG A 10 -1.44 19.66 0.70
CA ARG A 10 -0.60 18.56 1.23
C ARG A 10 -0.93 18.26 2.69
N ASN A 11 -1.28 19.25 3.49
CA ASN A 11 -1.54 19.03 4.92
C ASN A 11 -2.91 18.40 5.21
N ASN A 12 -3.83 18.30 4.23
CA ASN A 12 -5.21 17.89 4.49
C ASN A 12 -5.40 16.36 4.62
N PHE A 13 -4.49 15.56 4.04
CA PHE A 13 -4.64 14.10 4.01
C PHE A 13 -3.69 13.36 4.94
N ASP A 14 -2.84 14.08 5.68
CA ASP A 14 -1.84 13.46 6.56
C ASP A 14 -2.48 12.57 7.63
N ASN A 15 -3.66 12.94 8.14
CA ASN A 15 -4.41 12.10 9.09
C ASN A 15 -4.88 10.78 8.46
N LEU A 16 -5.37 10.82 7.21
CA LEU A 16 -5.80 9.62 6.49
C LEU A 16 -4.60 8.71 6.16
N ILE A 17 -3.48 9.30 5.74
CA ILE A 17 -2.22 8.60 5.47
C ILE A 17 -1.71 7.93 6.75
N ALA A 18 -1.66 8.67 7.85
CA ALA A 18 -1.23 8.16 9.15
C ALA A 18 -2.15 7.05 9.66
N TYR A 19 -3.47 7.23 9.56
CA TYR A 19 -4.45 6.21 9.89
C TYR A 19 -4.25 4.95 9.05
N THR A 20 -3.99 5.10 7.74
CA THR A 20 -3.74 3.95 6.85
C THR A 20 -2.49 3.18 7.25
N ALA A 21 -1.39 3.88 7.54
CA ALA A 21 -0.17 3.23 8.01
C ALA A 21 -0.38 2.49 9.34
N SER A 22 -1.13 3.09 10.27
CA SER A 22 -1.47 2.46 11.54
C SER A 22 -2.36 1.22 11.35
N ASN A 23 -3.42 1.34 10.55
CA ASN A 23 -4.36 0.25 10.27
C ASN A 23 -3.62 -0.97 9.69
N VAL A 24 -2.83 -0.76 8.62
CA VAL A 24 -2.05 -1.82 7.96
C VAL A 24 -1.08 -2.51 8.94
N ASN A 25 -0.43 -1.75 9.82
CA ASN A 25 0.51 -2.30 10.80
C ASN A 25 -0.16 -3.21 11.85
N THR A 26 -1.48 -3.11 12.03
CA THR A 26 -2.24 -3.90 13.02
C THR A 26 -2.96 -5.11 12.42
N LEU A 27 -2.84 -5.34 11.11
CA LEU A 27 -3.56 -6.43 10.44
C LEU A 27 -3.03 -7.81 10.82
N VAL A 28 -1.71 -7.95 10.95
CA VAL A 28 -1.01 -9.22 11.15
C VAL A 28 0.23 -9.04 12.01
N ASP A 29 0.49 -10.00 12.89
CA ASP A 29 1.73 -10.05 13.66
C ASP A 29 2.92 -10.35 12.74
N CYS A 30 3.83 -9.38 12.59
CA CYS A 30 4.97 -9.50 11.69
C CYS A 30 6.29 -9.68 12.45
N SER A 31 7.19 -10.48 11.86
CA SER A 31 8.56 -10.61 12.38
C SER A 31 9.27 -9.26 12.38
N LYS A 32 10.15 -9.03 13.36
CA LYS A 32 11.06 -7.87 13.39
C LYS A 32 12.34 -8.10 12.59
N GLU A 33 12.58 -9.35 12.17
CA GLU A 33 13.79 -9.75 11.48
C GLU A 33 13.77 -9.35 10.00
N ARG A 34 14.88 -8.76 9.54
CA ARG A 34 15.08 -8.37 8.14
C ARG A 34 16.00 -9.37 7.44
N LEU A 35 15.39 -10.41 6.89
CA LEU A 35 16.07 -11.54 6.24
C LEU A 35 16.66 -11.17 4.88
N TYR A 36 16.02 -10.25 4.15
CA TYR A 36 16.41 -9.90 2.77
C TYR A 36 17.01 -8.48 2.68
N TYR A 37 17.90 -8.27 1.70
CA TYR A 37 18.54 -6.96 1.48
C TYR A 37 17.51 -5.86 1.20
N GLN A 38 16.47 -6.16 0.42
CA GLN A 38 15.39 -5.22 0.11
C GLN A 38 14.66 -4.73 1.37
N GLN A 39 14.50 -5.59 2.39
CA GLN A 39 13.86 -5.21 3.65
C GLN A 39 14.68 -4.18 4.44
N LYS A 40 16.00 -4.13 4.24
CA LYS A 40 16.87 -3.12 4.84
C LYS A 40 16.74 -1.76 4.15
N LEU A 41 16.33 -1.73 2.88
CA LEU A 41 16.09 -0.52 2.11
C LEU A 41 14.72 0.11 2.35
N LEU A 42 13.79 -0.65 2.96
CA LEU A 42 12.45 -0.14 3.25
C LEU A 42 12.52 1.02 4.27
N PRO A 43 11.90 2.17 3.98
CA PRO A 43 11.66 3.20 4.98
C PRO A 43 10.63 2.69 6.00
N THR A 44 10.35 3.47 7.04
CA THR A 44 9.27 3.12 7.98
C THR A 44 7.92 3.09 7.24
N LEU A 45 6.99 2.24 7.69
CA LEU A 45 5.69 2.07 7.03
C LEU A 45 4.92 3.41 6.84
N PRO A 46 4.87 4.35 7.82
CA PRO A 46 4.24 5.65 7.60
C PRO A 46 4.91 6.47 6.49
N ILE A 47 6.24 6.46 6.41
CA ILE A 47 6.99 7.14 5.35
C ILE A 47 6.71 6.47 4.00
N PHE A 48 6.67 5.14 3.95
CA PHE A 48 6.36 4.38 2.75
C PHE A 48 4.97 4.71 2.19
N VAL A 49 3.94 4.67 3.03
CA VAL A 49 2.55 5.03 2.68
C VAL A 49 2.48 6.47 2.19
N LYS A 50 3.13 7.40 2.90
CA LYS A 50 3.21 8.82 2.52
C LYS A 50 3.89 8.99 1.15
N HIS A 51 5.01 8.31 0.91
CA HIS A 51 5.73 8.38 -0.36
C HIS A 51 4.88 7.87 -1.52
N LEU A 52 4.24 6.70 -1.38
CA LEU A 52 3.33 6.17 -2.40
C LEU A 52 2.19 7.14 -2.69
N PHE A 53 1.55 7.70 -1.65
CA PHE A 53 0.46 8.65 -1.82
C PHE A 53 0.84 9.85 -2.69
N TYR A 54 1.92 10.55 -2.33
CA TYR A 54 2.30 11.77 -3.05
C TYR A 54 3.01 11.51 -4.38
N HIS A 55 3.92 10.52 -4.46
CA HIS A 55 4.71 10.30 -5.67
C HIS A 55 3.94 9.57 -6.77
N CYS A 56 3.00 8.69 -6.40
CA CYS A 56 2.13 8.04 -7.38
C CYS A 56 0.86 8.84 -7.69
N LYS A 57 0.67 10.01 -7.06
CA LYS A 57 -0.53 10.85 -7.19
C LYS A 57 -1.81 10.08 -6.80
N LEU A 58 -1.74 9.29 -5.73
CA LEU A 58 -2.94 8.65 -5.19
C LEU A 58 -3.93 9.73 -4.73
N THR A 59 -5.21 9.45 -4.91
CA THR A 59 -6.28 10.30 -4.39
C THR A 59 -6.73 9.78 -3.02
N PRO A 60 -7.35 10.62 -2.17
CA PRO A 60 -7.98 10.16 -0.94
C PRO A 60 -9.02 9.06 -1.19
N THR A 61 -9.78 9.15 -2.29
CA THR A 61 -10.75 8.13 -2.69
C THR A 61 -10.09 6.76 -2.92
N ILE A 62 -8.96 6.72 -3.64
CA ILE A 62 -8.19 5.48 -3.83
C ILE A 62 -7.73 4.92 -2.48
N LEU A 63 -7.23 5.78 -1.60
CA LEU A 63 -6.76 5.36 -0.28
C LEU A 63 -7.88 4.83 0.62
N VAL A 64 -9.08 5.43 0.55
CA VAL A 64 -10.27 4.95 1.26
C VAL A 64 -10.74 3.59 0.72
N VAL A 65 -10.74 3.38 -0.60
CA VAL A 65 -11.08 2.06 -1.16
C VAL A 65 -10.03 1.00 -0.79
N ALA A 66 -8.74 1.37 -0.79
CA ALA A 66 -7.69 0.49 -0.29
C ALA A 66 -7.88 0.11 1.18
N LEU A 67 -8.27 1.07 2.04
CA LEU A 67 -8.64 0.81 3.43
C LEU A 67 -9.83 -0.15 3.57
N ILE A 68 -10.86 -0.03 2.73
CA ILE A 68 -11.99 -0.99 2.71
C ILE A 68 -11.49 -2.39 2.36
N TYR A 69 -10.58 -2.51 1.39
CA TYR A 69 -9.98 -3.80 1.04
C TYR A 69 -9.12 -4.39 2.16
N LEU A 70 -8.37 -3.56 2.88
CA LEU A 70 -7.58 -3.98 4.04
C LEU A 70 -8.47 -4.43 5.21
N GLU A 71 -9.59 -3.76 5.44
CA GLU A 71 -10.56 -4.18 6.45
C GLU A 71 -11.21 -5.52 6.07
N ARG A 72 -11.58 -5.69 4.80
CA ARG A 72 -12.06 -6.99 4.30
C ARG A 72 -11.01 -8.07 4.47
N LEU A 73 -9.74 -7.78 4.16
CA LEU A 73 -8.64 -8.72 4.38
C LEU A 73 -8.58 -9.15 5.84
N LYS A 74 -8.62 -8.19 6.77
CA LYS A 74 -8.63 -8.45 8.22
C LYS A 74 -9.70 -9.45 8.64
N THR A 75 -10.92 -9.29 8.13
CA THR A 75 -12.07 -10.16 8.47
C THR A 75 -11.95 -11.58 7.92
N HIS A 76 -11.12 -11.80 6.89
CA HIS A 76 -10.95 -13.10 6.23
C HIS A 76 -9.64 -13.79 6.59
N LEU A 77 -8.73 -13.12 7.30
CA LEU A 77 -7.49 -13.71 7.76
C LEU A 77 -7.74 -14.71 8.89
N PRO A 78 -7.10 -15.89 8.87
CA PRO A 78 -7.15 -16.83 9.98
C PRO A 78 -6.68 -16.19 11.29
N SER A 79 -7.29 -16.59 12.40
CA SER A 79 -6.83 -16.19 13.74
C SER A 79 -5.36 -16.57 13.92
N LYS A 80 -4.52 -15.62 14.34
CA LYS A 80 -3.06 -15.78 14.52
C LYS A 80 -2.25 -15.88 13.22
N SER A 81 -2.74 -15.30 12.13
CA SER A 81 -1.91 -15.07 10.94
C SER A 81 -0.62 -14.36 11.32
N LYS A 82 0.50 -14.77 10.72
CA LYS A 82 1.82 -14.16 10.92
C LYS A 82 2.44 -13.78 9.59
N GLY A 83 3.21 -12.71 9.59
CA GLY A 83 3.89 -12.17 8.42
C GLY A 83 5.40 -12.04 8.60
N GLU A 84 6.09 -11.88 7.48
CA GLU A 84 7.47 -11.38 7.46
C GLU A 84 7.50 -9.88 7.76
N PHE A 85 8.68 -9.32 7.97
CA PHE A 85 8.87 -7.90 8.26
C PHE A 85 8.16 -6.98 7.25
N ASP A 86 8.18 -7.35 5.96
CA ASP A 86 7.65 -6.51 4.90
C ASP A 86 6.21 -6.86 4.48
N THR A 87 5.56 -7.82 5.14
CA THR A 87 4.15 -8.17 4.90
C THR A 87 3.21 -6.97 4.94
N PRO A 88 3.31 -6.01 5.88
CA PRO A 88 2.44 -4.82 5.89
C PRO A 88 2.60 -3.96 4.62
N TYR A 89 3.83 -3.83 4.11
CA TYR A 89 4.12 -3.09 2.88
C TYR A 89 3.50 -3.78 1.67
N LYS A 90 3.66 -5.11 1.57
CA LYS A 90 3.06 -5.95 0.52
C LYS A 90 1.53 -5.85 0.52
N MET A 91 0.89 -5.92 1.70
CA MET A 91 -0.55 -5.75 1.86
C MET A 91 -1.02 -4.37 1.41
N PHE A 92 -0.31 -3.31 1.81
CA PHE A 92 -0.63 -1.95 1.38
C PHE A 92 -0.51 -1.80 -0.14
N ILE A 93 0.59 -2.24 -0.75
CA ILE A 93 0.81 -2.18 -2.21
C ILE A 93 -0.32 -2.88 -2.95
N ALA A 94 -0.65 -4.13 -2.57
CA ALA A 94 -1.72 -4.89 -3.21
C ALA A 94 -3.07 -4.17 -3.10
N SER A 95 -3.43 -3.70 -1.89
CA SER A 95 -4.70 -3.00 -1.67
C SER A 95 -4.84 -1.73 -2.52
N VAL A 96 -3.77 -0.94 -2.65
CA VAL A 96 -3.79 0.30 -3.44
C VAL A 96 -3.81 0.02 -4.93
N ILE A 97 -3.03 -0.95 -5.43
CA ILE A 97 -3.06 -1.30 -6.86
C ILE A 97 -4.47 -1.79 -7.24
N LEU A 98 -5.08 -2.67 -6.43
CA LEU A 98 -6.44 -3.12 -6.67
C LEU A 98 -7.45 -1.96 -6.64
N ALA A 99 -7.31 -1.02 -5.70
CA ALA A 99 -8.15 0.17 -5.64
C ALA A 99 -7.99 1.05 -6.89
N THR A 100 -6.76 1.24 -7.38
CA THR A 100 -6.51 2.01 -8.61
C THR A 100 -7.13 1.34 -9.83
N LYS A 101 -6.98 0.02 -9.99
CA LYS A 101 -7.59 -0.75 -11.09
C LYS A 101 -9.13 -0.74 -11.05
N PHE A 102 -9.71 -0.54 -9.87
CA PHE A 102 -11.16 -0.46 -9.71
C PHE A 102 -11.72 0.94 -10.00
N ILE A 103 -10.98 2.00 -9.64
CA ILE A 103 -11.45 3.38 -9.73
C ILE A 103 -11.05 4.04 -11.06
N GLU A 104 -9.84 3.76 -11.55
CA GLU A 104 -9.33 4.39 -12.76
C GLU A 104 -9.74 3.63 -14.03
N ASP A 105 -10.18 4.37 -15.04
CA ASP A 105 -10.39 3.83 -16.39
C ASP A 105 -9.07 3.54 -17.12
N THR A 106 -7.94 4.05 -16.60
CA THR A 106 -6.60 3.85 -17.16
C THR A 106 -5.65 3.27 -16.12
N ASN A 107 -4.61 2.56 -16.55
CA ASN A 107 -3.64 1.96 -15.63
C ASN A 107 -2.49 2.92 -15.23
N THR A 108 -2.72 4.23 -15.29
CA THR A 108 -1.64 5.23 -15.13
C THR A 108 -1.07 5.25 -13.70
N ILE A 109 -1.91 5.29 -12.66
CA ILE A 109 -1.41 5.29 -11.28
C ILE A 109 -0.85 3.92 -10.94
N ALA A 110 -1.50 2.83 -11.35
CA ALA A 110 -0.98 1.48 -11.19
C ALA A 110 0.46 1.38 -11.73
N HIS A 111 0.71 1.74 -12.99
CA HIS A 111 2.07 1.75 -13.56
C HIS A 111 3.04 2.64 -12.79
N SER A 112 2.58 3.79 -12.27
CA SER A 112 3.41 4.65 -11.42
C SER A 112 3.83 3.96 -10.11
N ILE A 113 2.92 3.19 -9.50
CA ILE A 113 3.21 2.37 -8.30
C ILE A 113 4.26 1.30 -8.64
N TYR A 114 4.03 0.50 -9.69
CA TYR A 114 4.99 -0.55 -10.12
C TYR A 114 6.39 0.00 -10.32
N ARG A 115 6.50 1.18 -10.96
CA ARG A 115 7.80 1.85 -11.18
C ARG A 115 8.41 2.37 -9.89
N LEU A 116 7.62 2.94 -8.98
CA LEU A 116 8.14 3.47 -7.72
C LEU A 116 8.70 2.35 -6.82
N VAL A 117 8.04 1.19 -6.79
CA VAL A 117 8.43 0.07 -5.92
C VAL A 117 9.36 -0.95 -6.58
N SER A 118 9.70 -0.79 -7.88
CA SER A 118 10.53 -1.74 -8.61
C SER A 118 11.93 -2.00 -8.03
N PRO A 119 12.58 -1.06 -7.30
CA PRO A 119 13.84 -1.35 -6.60
C PRO A 119 13.67 -2.35 -5.43
N LEU A 120 12.45 -2.52 -4.93
CA LEU A 120 12.11 -3.36 -3.77
C LEU A 120 11.47 -4.67 -4.19
N TYR A 121 10.57 -4.61 -5.19
CA TYR A 121 9.75 -5.75 -5.62
C TYR A 121 9.67 -5.82 -7.14
N ARG A 122 9.89 -7.02 -7.69
CA ARG A 122 9.73 -7.28 -9.13
C ARG A 122 8.24 -7.30 -9.49
N ALA A 123 7.93 -7.02 -10.75
CA ALA A 123 6.56 -7.05 -11.26
C ALA A 123 5.86 -8.41 -11.01
N LYS A 124 6.60 -9.52 -11.11
CA LYS A 124 6.07 -10.86 -10.78
C LYS A 124 5.62 -10.95 -9.32
N GLU A 125 6.45 -10.47 -8.39
CA GLU A 125 6.15 -10.48 -6.95
C GLU A 125 4.92 -9.62 -6.66
N ILE A 126 4.82 -8.43 -7.26
CA ILE A 126 3.65 -7.56 -7.11
C ILE A 126 2.37 -8.24 -7.62
N ASN A 127 2.43 -8.90 -8.77
CA ASN A 127 1.29 -9.65 -9.31
C ASN A 127 0.88 -10.82 -8.39
N GLU A 128 1.85 -11.48 -7.74
CA GLU A 128 1.59 -12.51 -6.74
C GLU A 128 0.97 -11.93 -5.46
N MET A 129 1.38 -10.72 -5.05
CA MET A 129 0.75 -9.99 -3.93
C MET A 129 -0.73 -9.70 -4.25
N GLU A 130 -1.04 -9.18 -5.44
CA GLU A 130 -2.43 -8.91 -5.86
C GLU A 130 -3.28 -10.18 -5.88
N ARG A 131 -2.78 -11.25 -6.50
CA ARG A 131 -3.49 -12.54 -6.56
C ARG A 131 -3.72 -13.13 -5.19
N SER A 132 -2.71 -13.10 -4.32
CA SER A 132 -2.82 -13.61 -2.95
C SER A 132 -3.83 -12.79 -2.14
N PHE A 133 -3.81 -11.46 -2.30
CA PHE A 133 -4.76 -10.56 -1.66
C PHE A 133 -6.20 -10.88 -2.08
N LEU A 134 -6.46 -10.96 -3.40
CA LEU A 134 -7.77 -11.32 -3.97
C LEU A 134 -8.21 -12.74 -3.60
N GLY A 135 -7.27 -13.66 -3.37
CA GLY A 135 -7.60 -15.01 -2.91
C GLY A 135 -8.15 -15.04 -1.49
N VAL A 136 -7.89 -14.01 -0.68
CA VAL A 136 -8.35 -13.91 0.71
C VAL A 136 -9.60 -13.03 0.82
N ILE A 137 -9.65 -11.89 0.12
CA ILE A 137 -10.83 -11.03 0.12
C ILE A 137 -11.94 -11.62 -0.75
N LYS A 138 -13.12 -11.83 -0.18
CA LYS A 138 -14.33 -12.21 -0.91
C LYS A 138 -15.23 -11.00 -1.17
#